data_AF-A0A359LRT6-F1
#
_entry.id   AF-A0A359LRT6-F1
#
_cell.length_a   1.000
_cell.length_b   1.000
_cell.length_c   1.000
_cell.angle_alpha   90.00
_cell.angle_beta   90.00
_cell.angle_gamma   90.00
#
_symmetry.space_group_name_H-M   'P 1'
#
loop_
_entity.id
_entity.type
_entity.pdbx_description
1 polymer ?
#
loop_
_entity_poly.entity_id
_entity_poly.type
_entity_poly.pdbx_seq_one_letter_code
_entity_poly.pdbx_strand_id
1 'polypeptide(L)'
;FQGRYSDAVSAFEKAVELSANNYLYWGNLADAYRWMPGRREKARETYARAIELSRERLSRDKENLELRGSLAVYLAKSGDAKAATAEVAPLESSPKASGSTWFKVLLVQELAGDRDRALAALERSLKGGYAAREIRNEPELTALRADARYHKIMNLHAPRQGR
;
A
#
# COMPACT_ATOMS: atom_id res chain seq x y z
N PHE A 1 -14.39 -16.36 -4.29
CA PHE A 1 -13.72 -15.05 -4.27
C PHE A 1 -14.55 -13.94 -4.90
N GLN A 2 -15.22 -14.15 -6.05
CA GLN A 2 -16.00 -13.11 -6.75
C GLN A 2 -17.04 -12.38 -5.89
N GLY A 3 -17.79 -13.09 -5.04
CA GLY A 3 -18.82 -12.46 -4.17
C GLY A 3 -18.26 -11.48 -3.12
N ARG A 4 -17.05 -11.70 -2.60
CA ARG A 4 -16.47 -10.75 -1.61
C ARG A 4 -16.01 -9.45 -2.25
N TYR A 5 -15.62 -9.49 -3.53
CA TYR A 5 -15.19 -8.28 -4.23
C TYR A 5 -16.38 -7.44 -4.68
N SER A 6 -17.50 -8.06 -5.08
CA SER A 6 -18.73 -7.32 -5.38
C SER A 6 -19.27 -6.59 -4.15
N ASP A 7 -19.30 -7.26 -2.99
CA ASP A 7 -19.78 -6.66 -1.75
C ASP A 7 -18.87 -5.50 -1.30
N ALA A 8 -17.55 -5.68 -1.42
CA ALA A 8 -16.58 -4.64 -1.14
C ALA A 8 -16.76 -3.41 -2.05
N VAL A 9 -16.97 -3.63 -3.36
CA VAL A 9 -17.25 -2.54 -4.30
C VAL A 9 -18.51 -1.79 -3.89
N SER A 10 -19.63 -2.47 -3.64
CA SER A 10 -20.86 -1.78 -3.25
C SER A 10 -20.74 -1.01 -1.93
N ALA A 11 -19.96 -1.52 -0.97
CA ALA A 11 -19.69 -0.80 0.27
C ALA A 11 -18.84 0.46 0.03
N PHE A 12 -17.79 0.35 -0.79
CA PHE A 12 -16.92 1.49 -1.07
C PHE A 12 -17.54 2.52 -2.03
N GLU A 13 -18.42 2.10 -2.95
CA GLU A 13 -19.25 3.01 -3.77
C GLU A 13 -20.10 3.92 -2.87
N LYS A 14 -20.80 3.35 -1.89
CA LYS A 14 -21.54 4.14 -0.88
C LYS A 14 -20.62 5.05 -0.05
N ALA A 15 -19.42 4.59 0.30
CA ALA A 15 -18.48 5.40 1.06
C ALA A 15 -18.00 6.64 0.28
N VAL A 16 -17.73 6.50 -1.02
CA VAL A 16 -17.35 7.64 -1.87
C VAL A 16 -18.52 8.57 -2.16
N GLU A 17 -19.75 8.05 -2.23
CA GLU A 17 -20.96 8.88 -2.32
C GLU A 17 -21.15 9.75 -1.06
N LEU A 18 -20.94 9.18 0.13
CA LEU A 18 -21.07 9.89 1.39
C LEU A 18 -19.91 10.86 1.68
N SER A 19 -18.70 10.55 1.18
CA SER A 19 -17.51 11.36 1.43
C SER A 19 -16.58 11.35 0.21
N ALA A 20 -16.99 12.11 -0.81
CA ALA A 20 -16.28 12.21 -2.09
C ALA A 20 -14.87 12.82 -2.00
N ASN A 21 -14.53 13.48 -0.89
CA ASN A 21 -13.21 14.08 -0.65
C ASN A 21 -12.24 13.17 0.13
N ASN A 22 -12.64 11.95 0.48
CA ASN A 22 -11.77 11.03 1.21
C ASN A 22 -10.95 10.14 0.27
N TYR A 23 -9.68 10.50 0.08
CA TYR A 23 -8.74 9.76 -0.77
C TYR A 23 -8.56 8.28 -0.38
N LEU A 24 -8.79 7.88 0.88
CA LEU A 24 -8.70 6.48 1.31
C LEU A 24 -9.86 5.66 0.76
N TYR A 25 -11.07 6.23 0.71
CA TYR A 25 -12.25 5.53 0.17
C TYR A 25 -12.10 5.29 -1.32
N TRP A 26 -11.59 6.27 -2.06
CA TRP A 26 -11.26 6.10 -3.48
C TRP A 26 -10.17 5.05 -3.69
N GLY A 27 -9.09 5.04 -2.89
CA GLY A 27 -8.04 4.03 -2.96
C GLY A 27 -8.57 2.61 -2.72
N ASN A 28 -9.41 2.44 -1.70
CA ASN A 28 -10.01 1.15 -1.37
C ASN A 28 -11.01 0.67 -2.43
N LEU A 29 -11.80 1.59 -3.00
CA LEU A 29 -12.69 1.28 -4.13
C LEU A 29 -11.88 0.82 -5.35
N ALA A 30 -10.75 1.48 -5.62
CA ALA A 30 -9.87 1.14 -6.74
C ALA A 30 -9.25 -0.25 -6.55
N ASP A 31 -8.78 -0.57 -5.34
CA ASP A 31 -8.32 -1.91 -4.98
C ASP A 31 -9.42 -2.96 -5.21
N ALA A 32 -10.65 -2.68 -4.76
CA ALA A 32 -11.78 -3.59 -4.94
C ALA A 32 -12.07 -3.84 -6.42
N TYR A 33 -12.12 -2.80 -7.26
CA TYR A 33 -12.27 -2.95 -8.71
C TYR A 33 -11.10 -3.67 -9.36
N ARG A 34 -9.86 -3.45 -8.91
CA ARG A 34 -8.67 -4.08 -9.49
C ARG A 34 -8.70 -5.60 -9.34
N TRP A 35 -9.24 -6.10 -8.23
CA TRP A 35 -9.40 -7.54 -7.98
C TRP A 35 -10.65 -8.15 -8.64
N MET A 36 -11.52 -7.33 -9.24
CA MET A 36 -12.70 -7.81 -9.97
C MET A 36 -12.39 -8.07 -11.46
N PRO A 37 -12.72 -9.27 -11.98
CA PRO A 37 -12.63 -9.54 -13.42
C PRO A 37 -13.42 -8.52 -14.25
N GLY A 38 -12.82 -7.98 -15.31
CA GLY A 38 -13.47 -7.04 -16.23
C GLY A 38 -13.66 -5.62 -15.71
N ARG A 39 -13.09 -5.24 -14.56
CA ARG A 39 -13.21 -3.88 -13.97
C ARG A 39 -11.90 -3.09 -13.93
N ARG A 40 -10.92 -3.48 -14.75
CA ARG A 40 -9.60 -2.85 -14.79
C ARG A 40 -9.64 -1.35 -15.14
N GLU A 41 -10.51 -0.94 -16.06
CA GLU A 41 -10.66 0.49 -16.39
C GLU A 41 -11.24 1.29 -15.24
N LYS A 42 -12.31 0.81 -14.61
CA LYS A 42 -12.86 1.43 -13.39
C LYS A 42 -11.80 1.56 -12.29
N ALA A 43 -10.97 0.54 -12.09
CA ALA A 43 -9.87 0.63 -11.13
C ALA A 43 -8.90 1.78 -11.46
N ARG A 44 -8.53 1.95 -12.74
CA ARG A 44 -7.65 3.05 -13.19
C ARG A 44 -8.27 4.42 -12.94
N GLU A 45 -9.54 4.61 -13.33
CA GLU A 45 -10.27 5.87 -13.09
C GLU A 45 -10.37 6.19 -11.60
N THR A 46 -10.64 5.17 -10.79
CA THR A 46 -10.81 5.31 -9.35
C THR A 46 -9.47 5.64 -8.66
N TYR A 47 -8.36 5.01 -9.08
CA TYR A 47 -7.02 5.42 -8.59
C TYR A 47 -6.67 6.84 -9.01
N ALA A 48 -7.01 7.26 -10.23
CA ALA A 48 -6.76 8.63 -10.69
C ALA A 48 -7.42 9.65 -9.76
N ARG A 49 -8.66 9.38 -9.32
CA ARG A 49 -9.36 10.22 -8.33
C ARG A 49 -8.69 10.20 -6.95
N ALA A 50 -8.25 9.04 -6.48
CA ALA A 50 -7.53 8.93 -5.21
C ALA A 50 -6.21 9.73 -5.24
N ILE A 51 -5.46 9.64 -6.34
CA ILE A 51 -4.21 10.35 -6.59
C ILE A 51 -4.42 11.86 -6.60
N GLU A 52 -5.45 12.34 -7.30
CA GLU A 52 -5.81 13.77 -7.36
C GLU A 52 -6.08 14.33 -5.96
N LEU A 53 -6.95 13.68 -5.19
CA LEU A 53 -7.30 14.09 -3.83
C LEU A 53 -6.09 14.03 -2.89
N SER A 54 -5.25 12.98 -3.01
CA SER A 54 -4.04 12.86 -2.22
C SER A 54 -3.05 13.99 -2.51
N ARG A 55 -2.85 14.35 -3.79
CA ARG A 55 -1.99 15.48 -4.19
C ARG A 55 -2.53 16.81 -3.69
N GLU A 56 -3.84 17.05 -3.81
CA GLU A 56 -4.45 18.28 -3.31
C GLU A 56 -4.22 18.42 -1.81
N ARG A 57 -4.44 17.36 -1.04
CA ARG A 57 -4.25 17.37 0.41
C ARG A 57 -2.76 17.53 0.79
N LEU A 58 -1.86 16.85 0.07
CA LEU A 58 -0.41 16.92 0.31
C LEU A 58 0.14 18.32 -0.03
N SER A 59 -0.48 19.05 -0.95
CA SER A 59 -0.10 20.45 -1.23
C SER A 59 -0.28 21.37 -0.01
N ARG A 60 -1.23 21.03 0.87
CA ARG A 60 -1.56 21.76 2.10
C ARG A 60 -0.78 21.25 3.32
N ASP A 61 -0.40 19.97 3.31
CA ASP A 61 0.32 19.29 4.40
C ASP A 61 1.44 18.40 3.83
N LYS A 62 2.55 19.05 3.43
CA LYS A 62 3.66 18.40 2.68
C LYS A 62 4.44 17.37 3.49
N GLU A 63 4.37 17.47 4.82
CA GLU A 63 5.10 16.60 5.76
C GLU A 63 4.30 15.35 6.14
N ASN A 64 3.08 15.20 5.64
CA ASN A 64 2.24 14.05 5.92
C ASN A 64 2.75 12.77 5.25
N LEU A 65 3.64 12.05 5.94
CA LEU A 65 4.26 10.83 5.44
C LEU A 65 3.24 9.72 5.18
N GLU A 66 2.19 9.65 5.99
CA GLU A 66 1.15 8.63 5.83
C GLU A 66 0.35 8.86 4.54
N LEU A 67 -0.06 10.10 4.28
CA LEU A 67 -0.71 10.51 3.04
C LEU A 67 0.20 10.30 1.82
N ARG A 68 1.47 10.72 1.92
CA ARG A 68 2.45 10.54 0.85
C ARG A 68 2.68 9.07 0.52
N GLY A 69 2.76 8.21 1.54
CA GLY A 69 2.86 6.77 1.33
C GLY A 69 1.61 6.19 0.66
N SER A 70 0.41 6.65 1.01
CA SER A 70 -0.82 6.20 0.32
C SER A 70 -0.82 6.61 -1.15
N LEU A 71 -0.43 7.85 -1.45
CA LEU A 71 -0.26 8.34 -2.82
C LEU A 71 0.71 7.44 -3.60
N ALA A 72 1.85 7.09 -3.00
CA ALA A 72 2.84 6.22 -3.63
C ALA A 72 2.26 4.83 -3.95
N VAL A 73 1.51 4.23 -3.03
CA VAL A 73 0.85 2.93 -3.25
C VAL A 73 -0.16 3.02 -4.40
N TYR A 74 -0.95 4.08 -4.48
CA TYR A 74 -1.90 4.27 -5.58
C TYR A 74 -1.20 4.41 -6.93
N LEU A 75 -0.12 5.19 -6.99
CA LEU A 75 0.71 5.33 -8.18
C LEU A 75 1.26 3.96 -8.61
N ALA A 76 1.85 3.19 -7.69
CA ALA A 76 2.40 1.87 -7.99
C ALA A 76 1.32 0.90 -8.52
N LYS A 77 0.17 0.83 -7.85
CA LYS A 77 -0.94 -0.06 -8.24
C LYS A 77 -1.62 0.35 -9.55
N SER A 78 -1.61 1.63 -9.89
CA SER A 78 -2.07 2.15 -11.19
C SER A 78 -1.08 1.91 -12.33
N GLY A 79 0.17 1.52 -12.02
CA GLY A 79 1.22 1.19 -12.99
C GLY A 79 2.31 2.27 -13.14
N ASP A 80 2.28 3.35 -12.37
CA ASP A 80 3.32 4.39 -12.38
C ASP A 80 4.37 4.14 -11.28
N ALA A 81 5.16 3.09 -11.47
CA ALA A 81 6.22 2.70 -10.53
C ALA A 81 7.29 3.81 -10.37
N LYS A 82 7.55 4.59 -11.43
CA LYS A 82 8.53 5.68 -11.40
C LYS A 82 8.06 6.80 -10.47
N ALA A 83 6.82 7.25 -10.59
CA ALA A 83 6.29 8.27 -9.68
C ALA A 83 6.14 7.72 -8.26
N ALA A 84 5.73 6.46 -8.12
CA ALA A 84 5.59 5.82 -6.82
C ALA A 84 6.91 5.76 -6.04
N THR A 85 8.00 5.33 -6.69
CA THR A 85 9.34 5.26 -6.09
C THR A 85 9.86 6.64 -5.68
N ALA A 86 9.56 7.68 -6.46
CA ALA A 86 9.87 9.07 -6.09
C ALA A 86 9.13 9.52 -4.82
N GLU A 87 7.86 9.13 -4.64
CA GLU A 87 7.06 9.52 -3.48
C GLU A 87 7.47 8.80 -2.18
N VAL A 88 8.08 7.61 -2.25
CA VAL A 88 8.58 6.91 -1.06
C VAL A 88 10.00 7.31 -0.65
N ALA A 89 10.79 7.92 -1.53
CA ALA A 89 12.16 8.35 -1.18
C ALA A 89 12.24 9.30 0.05
N PRO A 90 11.30 10.26 0.24
CA PRO A 90 11.23 11.05 1.46
C PRO A 90 10.87 10.23 2.71
N LEU A 91 10.06 9.18 2.57
CA LEU A 91 9.72 8.28 3.69
C LEU A 91 10.96 7.51 4.13
N GLU A 92 11.75 7.02 3.16
CA GLU A 92 12.97 6.25 3.43
C GLU A 92 14.03 7.06 4.19
N SER A 93 14.03 8.38 4.02
CA SER A 93 15.00 9.30 4.64
C SER A 93 14.47 9.94 5.93
N SER A 94 13.21 9.74 6.28
CA SER A 94 12.59 10.44 7.41
C SER A 94 12.74 9.66 8.72
N PRO A 95 13.26 10.28 9.79
CA PRO A 95 13.29 9.65 11.12
C PRO A 95 11.89 9.48 11.72
N LYS A 96 10.88 10.17 11.18
CA LYS A 96 9.48 10.07 11.62
C LYS A 96 8.74 8.91 10.93
N ALA A 97 9.39 8.15 10.05
CA ALA A 97 8.77 7.03 9.36
C ALA A 97 8.40 5.90 10.33
N SER A 98 7.10 5.63 10.43
CA SER A 98 6.52 4.55 11.25
C SER A 98 6.56 3.20 10.53
N GLY A 99 6.24 2.12 11.25
CA GLY A 99 6.06 0.79 10.66
C GLY A 99 5.02 0.76 9.52
N SER A 100 3.96 1.57 9.61
CA SER A 100 2.94 1.69 8.55
C SER A 100 3.50 2.37 7.30
N THR A 101 4.29 3.43 7.45
CA THR A 101 4.93 4.08 6.29
C THR A 101 5.95 3.16 5.62
N TRP A 102 6.74 2.41 6.41
CA TRP A 102 7.66 1.40 5.87
C TRP A 102 6.95 0.23 5.20
N PHE A 103 5.74 -0.14 5.64
CA PHE A 103 4.90 -1.10 4.92
C PHE A 103 4.52 -0.58 3.53
N LYS A 104 4.20 0.71 3.40
CA LYS A 104 3.92 1.32 2.09
C LYS A 104 5.16 1.36 1.19
N VAL A 105 6.33 1.66 1.74
CA VAL A 105 7.61 1.54 1.01
C VAL A 105 7.80 0.12 0.50
N LEU A 106 7.60 -0.89 1.35
CA LEU A 106 7.66 -2.30 0.97
C LEU A 106 6.77 -2.62 -0.23
N LEU A 107 5.50 -2.20 -0.21
CA LEU A 107 4.59 -2.45 -1.34
C LEU A 107 5.04 -1.77 -2.62
N VAL A 108 5.47 -0.52 -2.54
CA VAL A 108 5.92 0.24 -3.70
C VAL A 108 7.17 -0.39 -4.32
N GLN A 109 8.15 -0.75 -3.51
CA GLN A 109 9.39 -1.35 -4.01
C GLN A 109 9.15 -2.74 -4.60
N GLU A 110 8.28 -3.56 -4.00
CA GLU A 110 7.91 -4.85 -4.56
C GLU A 110 7.18 -4.71 -5.90
N LEU A 111 6.21 -3.79 -5.99
CA LEU A 111 5.48 -3.50 -7.24
C LEU A 111 6.37 -2.87 -8.33
N ALA A 112 7.43 -2.15 -7.92
CA ALA A 112 8.43 -1.61 -8.83
C ALA A 112 9.48 -2.64 -9.28
N GLY A 113 9.47 -3.85 -8.69
CA GLY A 113 10.45 -4.91 -8.97
C GLY A 113 11.79 -4.76 -8.26
N ASP A 114 11.96 -3.79 -7.36
CA ASP A 114 13.16 -3.65 -6.53
C ASP A 114 13.03 -4.52 -5.27
N ARG A 115 13.26 -5.82 -5.47
CA ARG A 115 13.15 -6.85 -4.44
C ARG A 115 14.07 -6.60 -3.25
N ASP A 116 15.25 -6.02 -3.47
CA ASP A 116 16.21 -5.78 -2.40
C ASP A 116 15.76 -4.64 -1.48
N ARG A 117 15.27 -3.53 -2.07
CA ARG A 117 14.65 -2.46 -1.27
C ARG A 117 13.37 -2.90 -0.60
N ALA A 118 12.57 -3.75 -1.24
CA ALA A 118 11.37 -4.33 -0.64
C ALA A 118 11.71 -5.10 0.65
N LEU A 119 12.72 -5.97 0.63
CA LEU A 119 13.17 -6.71 1.83
C LEU A 119 13.73 -5.79 2.92
N ALA A 120 14.47 -4.75 2.54
CA ALA A 120 14.98 -3.76 3.48
C ALA A 120 13.84 -2.95 4.15
N ALA A 121 12.76 -2.68 3.42
CA ALA A 121 11.56 -2.03 3.92
C ALA A 121 10.71 -2.97 4.80
N LEU A 122 10.64 -4.26 4.46
CA LEU A 122 9.99 -5.28 5.29
C LEU A 122 10.57 -5.33 6.71
N GLU A 123 11.89 -5.39 6.82
CA GLU A 123 12.56 -5.42 8.12
C GLU A 123 12.27 -4.16 8.94
N ARG A 124 12.32 -2.98 8.30
CA ARG A 124 12.01 -1.70 8.96
C ARG A 124 10.55 -1.58 9.36
N SER A 125 9.63 -2.10 8.55
CA SER A 125 8.20 -2.13 8.86
C SER A 125 7.92 -2.95 10.12
N LEU A 126 8.53 -4.13 10.23
CA LEU A 126 8.41 -5.01 11.40
C LEU A 126 9.06 -4.40 12.65
N LYS A 127 10.27 -3.82 12.52
CA LYS A 127 10.93 -3.09 13.63
C LYS A 127 10.10 -1.89 14.11
N GLY A 128 9.38 -1.24 13.20
CA GLY A 128 8.45 -0.16 13.49
C GLY A 128 7.10 -0.61 14.06
N GLY A 129 6.94 -1.90 14.42
CA GLY A 129 5.75 -2.44 15.06
C GLY A 129 4.58 -2.75 14.12
N TYR A 130 4.78 -2.72 12.80
CA TYR A 130 3.71 -3.09 11.87
C TYR A 130 3.37 -4.57 12.01
N ALA A 131 2.08 -4.88 11.95
CA ALA A 131 1.59 -6.21 12.25
C ALA A 131 2.03 -7.23 11.18
N ALA A 132 2.87 -8.19 11.59
CA ALA A 132 3.35 -9.29 10.73
C ALA A 132 2.21 -10.09 10.06
N ARG A 133 1.03 -10.14 10.70
CA ARG A 133 -0.16 -10.78 10.13
C ARG A 133 -0.63 -10.07 8.85
N GLU A 134 -0.63 -8.74 8.84
CA GLU A 134 -1.07 -7.95 7.69
C GLU A 134 -0.10 -8.15 6.52
N ILE A 135 1.21 -8.16 6.79
CA ILE A 135 2.24 -8.46 5.78
C ILE A 135 2.06 -9.87 5.16
N ARG A 136 1.74 -10.88 5.98
CA ARG A 136 1.50 -12.25 5.46
C ARG A 136 0.29 -12.34 4.54
N ASN A 137 -0.73 -11.54 4.82
CA ASN A 137 -2.02 -11.58 4.11
C ASN A 137 -2.06 -10.67 2.88
N GLU A 138 -1.09 -9.78 2.72
CA GLU A 138 -1.02 -8.83 1.61
C GLU A 138 -0.77 -9.53 0.27
N PRO A 139 -1.72 -9.47 -0.69
CA PRO A 139 -1.59 -10.17 -1.98
C PRO A 139 -0.41 -9.72 -2.83
N GLU A 140 -0.05 -8.43 -2.80
CA GLU A 140 1.07 -7.91 -3.63
C GLU A 140 2.42 -8.51 -3.22
N LEU A 141 2.53 -9.05 -2.00
CA LEU A 141 3.75 -9.69 -1.49
C LEU A 141 3.84 -11.18 -1.83
N THR A 142 2.98 -11.70 -2.71
CA THR A 142 2.98 -13.13 -3.05
C THR A 142 4.29 -13.56 -3.70
N ALA A 143 4.85 -12.76 -4.60
CA ALA A 143 6.15 -13.04 -5.22
C ALA A 143 7.30 -12.86 -4.23
N LEU A 144 7.21 -11.87 -3.33
CA LEU A 144 8.19 -11.66 -2.26
C LEU A 144 8.30 -12.85 -1.31
N ARG A 145 7.15 -13.47 -0.99
CA ARG A 145 7.07 -14.65 -0.12
C ARG A 145 7.84 -15.87 -0.63
N ALA A 146 8.18 -15.93 -1.92
CA ALA A 146 9.03 -17.01 -2.45
C ALA A 146 10.53 -16.80 -2.17
N ASP A 147 10.95 -15.61 -1.73
CA ASP A 147 12.34 -15.32 -1.40
C ASP A 147 12.70 -15.85 0.00
N ALA A 148 13.76 -16.64 0.13
CA ALA A 148 14.20 -17.17 1.43
C ALA A 148 14.51 -16.07 2.46
N ARG A 149 14.96 -14.89 1.99
CA ARG A 149 15.24 -13.73 2.84
C ARG A 149 13.98 -13.19 3.51
N TYR A 150 12.82 -13.24 2.84
CA TYR A 150 11.53 -12.87 3.43
C TYR A 150 11.26 -13.69 4.69
N HIS A 151 11.38 -15.02 4.60
CA HIS A 151 11.13 -15.91 5.74
C HIS A 151 12.11 -15.69 6.88
N LYS A 152 13.39 -15.45 6.56
CA LYS A 152 14.40 -15.12 7.57
C LYS A 152 14.00 -13.86 8.34
N ILE A 153 13.61 -12.78 7.65
CA ILE A 153 13.19 -11.53 8.28
C ILE A 153 11.91 -11.74 9.12
N MET A 154 10.90 -12.42 8.57
CA MET A 154 9.65 -12.68 9.28
C MET A 154 9.84 -13.50 10.56
N ASN A 155 10.76 -14.47 10.57
CA ASN A 155 11.05 -15.30 11.74
C ASN A 155 11.83 -14.52 12.81
N LEU A 156 12.76 -13.63 12.40
CA LEU A 156 13.52 -12.78 13.34
C LEU A 156 12.62 -11.82 14.12
N HIS A 157 11.50 -11.39 13.52
CA HIS A 157 10.55 -10.45 14.10
C HIS A 157 9.23 -11.10 14.53
N ALA A 158 9.16 -12.44 14.56
CA ALA A 158 8.02 -13.14 15.12
C ALA A 158 7.95 -12.85 16.64
N PRO A 159 6.74 -12.66 17.21
CA PRO A 159 6.62 -12.59 18.66
C PRO A 159 7.22 -13.89 19.24
N ARG A 160 8.14 -13.77 20.19
CA ARG A 160 8.68 -14.92 20.92
C ARG A 160 7.49 -15.65 21.52
N GLN A 161 7.15 -16.83 21.00
CA GLN A 161 6.21 -17.70 21.68
C GLN A 161 6.90 -18.10 22.98
N GLY A 162 6.38 -17.56 24.10
CA GLY A 162 6.84 -17.92 25.43
C GLY A 162 6.72 -19.42 25.62
N ARG A 163 7.78 -20.01 26.17
CA ARG A 163 7.72 -21.33 26.81
C ARG A 163 6.85 -21.26 28.05
#